data_AF-A0A2S9FV13-F1
#
_entry.id   AF-A0A2S9FV13-F1
#
_cell.length_a   1.000
_cell.length_b   1.000
_cell.length_c   1.000
_cell.angle_alpha   90.00
_cell.angle_beta   90.00
_cell.angle_gamma   90.00
#
_symmetry.space_group_name_H-M   'P 1'
#
loop_
_entity.id
_entity.type
_entity.pdbx_description
1 polymer ?
#
loop_
_entity_poly.entity_id
_entity_poly.type
_entity_poly.pdbx_seq_one_letter_code
_entity_poly.pdbx_strand_id
1 'polypeptide(L)'
;GGATSAAYFDCPGRPELSLLRAAAASGFTTIALDRPGYGTSAAYTAEFADPARRVAAASAAVDKVLGDVECGVGLFVVGHSAGCELG
;
A
#
# COMPACT_ATOMS: atom_id res chain seq x y z
N GLY A 1 -6.95 -1.14 -7.19
CA GLY A 1 -7.47 -0.13 -8.13
C GLY A 1 -8.88 0.24 -7.75
N GLY A 2 -9.15 1.54 -7.54
CA GLY A 2 -10.48 2.14 -7.27
C GLY A 2 -11.20 1.74 -5.97
N ALA A 3 -11.37 0.44 -5.71
CA ALA A 3 -12.19 -0.06 -4.62
C ALA A 3 -11.67 -1.40 -4.07
N THR A 4 -10.43 -1.42 -3.57
CA THR A 4 -9.79 -2.69 -3.21
C THR A 4 -8.99 -2.62 -1.92
N SER A 5 -8.91 -3.75 -1.23
CA SER A 5 -7.93 -4.02 -0.19
C SER A 5 -6.54 -4.32 -0.77
N ALA A 6 -5.55 -4.51 0.09
CA ALA A 6 -4.21 -4.96 -0.23
C ALA A 6 -4.21 -6.27 -1.04
N ALA A 7 -5.25 -7.10 -0.89
CA ALA A 7 -5.44 -8.35 -1.64
C ALA A 7 -5.47 -8.16 -3.17
N TYR A 8 -5.71 -6.94 -3.66
CA TYR A 8 -5.58 -6.62 -5.07
C TYR A 8 -4.16 -6.78 -5.61
N PHE A 9 -3.17 -6.48 -4.76
CA PHE A 9 -1.75 -6.62 -5.08
C PHE A 9 -1.16 -7.94 -4.55
N ASP A 10 -1.82 -8.58 -3.57
CA ASP A 10 -1.44 -9.88 -3.02
C ASP A 10 -2.61 -10.88 -3.13
N CYS A 11 -2.83 -11.39 -4.35
CA CYS A 11 -4.01 -12.18 -4.72
C CYS A 11 -4.18 -13.45 -3.86
N PRO A 12 -5.21 -13.55 -3.00
CA PRO A 12 -5.42 -14.72 -2.16
C PRO A 12 -5.67 -15.99 -2.96
N GLY A 13 -5.02 -17.09 -2.58
CA GLY A 13 -5.16 -18.38 -3.24
C GLY A 13 -4.46 -18.49 -4.60
N ARG A 14 -3.86 -17.41 -5.12
CA ARG A 14 -3.09 -17.39 -6.38
C ARG A 14 -1.71 -16.72 -6.19
N PRO A 15 -0.78 -17.38 -5.47
CA PRO A 15 0.57 -16.88 -5.17
C PRO A 15 1.32 -16.27 -6.36
N GLU A 16 1.17 -16.92 -7.52
CA GLU A 16 1.84 -16.61 -8.77
C GLU A 16 1.38 -15.29 -9.40
N LEU A 17 0.25 -14.76 -8.93
CA LEU A 17 -0.31 -13.47 -9.37
C LEU A 17 -0.06 -12.34 -8.35
N SER A 18 0.68 -12.61 -7.26
CA SER A 18 0.99 -11.60 -6.24
C SER A 18 2.15 -10.72 -6.67
N LEU A 19 1.88 -9.42 -6.82
CA LEU A 19 2.90 -8.41 -7.07
C LEU A 19 3.85 -8.29 -5.86
N LEU A 20 3.32 -8.40 -4.64
CA LEU A 20 4.11 -8.34 -3.41
C LEU A 20 5.13 -9.48 -3.34
N ARG A 21 4.72 -10.69 -3.69
CA ARG A 21 5.61 -11.86 -3.68
C ARG A 21 6.65 -11.78 -4.79
N ALA A 22 6.27 -11.32 -5.98
CA ALA A 22 7.21 -11.10 -7.08
C ALA A 22 8.28 -10.04 -6.72
N ALA A 23 7.87 -8.93 -6.08
CA ALA A 23 8.78 -7.89 -5.64
C ALA A 23 9.70 -8.37 -4.50
N ALA A 24 9.16 -9.08 -3.51
CA ALA A 24 9.96 -9.68 -2.44
C ALA A 24 10.98 -10.70 -2.97
N ALA A 25 10.60 -11.55 -3.93
CA ALA A 25 11.51 -12.48 -4.59
C ALA A 25 12.61 -11.78 -5.40
N SER A 26 12.37 -10.52 -5.79
CA SER A 26 13.35 -9.67 -6.49
C SER A 26 14.22 -8.83 -5.53
N GLY A 27 14.07 -9.02 -4.21
CA GLY A 27 14.88 -8.34 -3.19
C GLY A 27 14.31 -7.02 -2.66
N PHE A 28 13.04 -6.70 -2.95
CA PHE A 28 12.40 -5.47 -2.45
C PHE A 28 11.58 -5.72 -1.18
N THR A 29 11.74 -4.85 -0.18
CA THR A 29 10.76 -4.72 0.91
C THR A 29 9.49 -4.09 0.32
N THR A 30 8.38 -4.82 0.38
CA THR A 30 7.11 -4.40 -0.26
C THR A 30 5.96 -4.48 0.73
N ILE A 31 5.10 -3.46 0.72
CA ILE A 31 3.85 -3.41 1.47
C ILE A 31 2.71 -3.01 0.53
N ALA A 32 1.51 -3.51 0.83
CA ALA A 32 0.27 -3.03 0.23
C ALA A 32 -0.67 -2.60 1.36
N LEU A 33 -1.25 -1.41 1.22
CA LEU A 33 -2.14 -0.84 2.23
C LEU A 33 -3.59 -1.06 1.83
N ASP A 34 -4.42 -1.38 2.81
CA ASP A 34 -5.87 -1.25 2.66
C ASP A 34 -6.22 0.23 2.56
N ARG A 35 -6.88 0.64 1.48
CA ARG A 35 -7.41 2.01 1.38
C ARG A 35 -8.46 2.23 2.48
N PRO A 36 -8.54 3.43 3.08
CA PRO A 36 -9.65 3.77 3.98
C PRO A 36 -11.01 3.44 3.32
N GLY A 37 -11.85 2.70 4.04
CA GLY A 37 -13.11 2.16 3.53
C GLY A 37 -13.06 0.74 2.96
N TYR A 38 -11.89 0.09 2.96
CA TYR A 38 -11.72 -1.28 2.47
C TYR A 38 -10.92 -2.14 3.46
N GLY A 39 -11.17 -3.44 3.43
CA GLY A 39 -10.43 -4.43 4.22
C GLY A 39 -10.41 -4.08 5.71
N THR A 40 -9.23 -4.14 6.32
CA THR A 40 -9.00 -3.79 7.72
C THR A 40 -9.11 -2.29 8.00
N SER A 41 -9.06 -1.45 6.96
CA SER A 41 -9.20 0.01 7.07
C SER A 41 -10.63 0.50 6.82
N ALA A 42 -11.62 -0.39 6.77
CA ALA A 42 -13.00 -0.06 6.45
C ALA A 42 -13.64 0.96 7.40
N ALA A 43 -13.28 0.92 8.68
CA ALA A 43 -13.83 1.82 9.70
C ALA A 43 -13.36 3.28 9.55
N TYR A 44 -12.27 3.53 8.84
CA TYR A 44 -11.60 4.84 8.83
C TYR A 44 -11.97 5.74 7.64
N THR A 45 -12.97 5.37 6.81
CA THR A 45 -13.33 6.14 5.60
C THR A 45 -13.54 7.63 5.87
N ALA A 46 -14.32 7.96 6.90
CA ALA A 46 -14.65 9.34 7.24
C ALA A 46 -13.42 10.12 7.77
N GLU A 47 -12.55 9.43 8.52
CA GLU A 47 -11.34 10.03 9.09
C GLU A 47 -10.33 10.44 8.01
N PHE A 48 -10.34 9.74 6.88
CA PHE A 48 -9.44 9.92 5.74
C PHE A 48 -10.11 10.57 4.52
N ALA A 49 -11.18 11.34 4.73
CA ALA A 49 -11.81 12.14 3.66
C ALA A 49 -10.83 13.18 3.08
N ASP A 50 -9.97 13.75 3.92
CA ASP A 50 -8.90 14.67 3.52
C ASP A 50 -7.76 13.93 2.79
N PRO A 51 -7.46 14.32 1.53
CA PRO A 51 -6.31 13.78 0.80
C PRO A 51 -4.96 13.90 1.49
N ALA A 52 -4.66 15.04 2.13
CA ALA A 52 -3.37 15.25 2.75
C ALA A 52 -3.11 14.23 3.85
N ARG A 53 -4.16 13.86 4.59
CA ARG A 53 -4.11 12.80 5.60
C ARG A 53 -3.84 11.42 5.01
N ARG A 54 -4.38 11.11 3.83
CA ARG A 54 -4.11 9.84 3.13
C ARG A 54 -2.64 9.74 2.74
N VAL A 55 -2.08 10.82 2.18
CA VAL A 55 -0.65 10.90 1.84
C VAL A 55 0.20 10.74 3.10
N ALA A 56 -0.08 11.50 4.15
CA ALA A 56 0.66 11.44 5.40
C ALA A 56 0.66 10.04 6.04
N ALA A 57 -0.49 9.35 6.04
CA ALA A 57 -0.56 7.99 6.57
C ALA A 57 0.17 6.96 5.71
N ALA A 58 0.14 7.11 4.37
CA ALA A 58 0.93 6.25 3.49
C ALA A 58 2.43 6.43 3.75
N SER A 59 2.91 7.66 3.87
CA SER A 59 4.30 7.96 4.24
C SER A 59 4.66 7.39 5.62
N ALA A 60 3.83 7.64 6.63
CA ALA A 60 4.08 7.13 7.98
C ALA A 60 4.08 5.59 8.05
N ALA A 61 3.29 4.91 7.22
CA ALA A 61 3.33 3.45 7.11
C ALA A 61 4.66 2.96 6.51
N VAL A 62 5.20 3.66 5.51
CA VAL A 62 6.53 3.37 4.95
C VAL A 62 7.61 3.59 6.01
N ASP A 63 7.60 4.73 6.69
CA ASP A 63 8.57 5.06 7.74
C ASP A 63 8.55 4.01 8.86
N LYS A 64 7.36 3.57 9.27
CA LYS A 64 7.20 2.54 10.29
C LYS A 64 7.75 1.18 9.87
N VAL A 65 7.65 0.83 8.58
CA VAL A 65 8.14 -0.45 8.04
C VAL A 65 9.67 -0.41 7.85
N LEU A 66 10.22 0.74 7.45
CA LEU A 66 11.66 0.94 7.37
C LEU A 66 12.29 0.95 8.77
N GLY A 67 11.64 1.55 9.76
CA GLY A 67 12.21 1.71 11.09
C GLY A 67 13.54 2.47 11.03
N ASP A 68 14.57 1.92 11.65
CA ASP A 68 15.93 2.49 11.63
C ASP A 68 16.78 2.01 10.44
N VAL A 69 16.20 1.22 9.52
CA VAL A 69 16.93 0.69 8.35
C VAL A 69 17.06 1.78 7.30
N GLU A 70 18.29 2.01 6.81
CA GLU A 70 18.50 2.92 5.68
C GLU A 70 17.75 2.42 4.45
N CYS A 71 16.96 3.30 3.84
CA CYS A 71 16.38 3.05 2.53
C CYS A 71 17.54 2.88 1.54
N GLY A 72 17.65 1.69 0.92
CA GLY A 72 18.76 1.34 0.04
C GLY A 72 18.82 2.19 -1.24
N VAL A 73 18.63 1.57 -2.40
CA VAL A 73 18.72 2.28 -3.69
C VAL A 73 17.54 3.21 -3.98
N GLY A 74 16.53 3.26 -3.09
CA GLY A 74 15.41 4.18 -3.15
C GLY A 74 14.05 3.55 -2.83
N LEU A 75 13.00 4.36 -2.97
CA LEU A 75 11.59 4.02 -2.76
C LEU A 75 10.81 4.35 -4.03
N PHE A 76 9.86 3.49 -4.39
CA PHE A 76 8.88 3.77 -5.44
C PHE A 76 7.47 3.43 -4.96
N VAL A 77 6.47 4.11 -5.53
CA VAL A 77 5.04 3.92 -5.20
C VAL A 77 4.32 3.45 -6.46
N VAL A 78 3.51 2.39 -6.32
CA VAL A 78 2.69 1.85 -7.41
C VAL A 78 1.22 2.11 -7.12
N GLY A 79 0.59 2.92 -7.95
CA GLY A 79 -0.86 3.11 -8.00
C GLY A 79 -1.45 2.38 -9.21
N HIS A 80 -2.69 1.90 -9.09
CA HIS A 80 -3.45 1.37 -10.22
C HIS A 80 -4.85 1.98 -10.27
N SER A 81 -5.28 2.48 -11.44
CA SER A 81 -6.59 3.13 -11.63
C SER A 81 -6.85 4.21 -10.57
N ALA A 82 -8.04 4.29 -9.96
CA ALA A 82 -8.33 5.23 -8.87
C ALA A 82 -7.50 4.99 -7.58
N GLY A 83 -6.68 3.93 -7.54
CA GLY A 83 -5.62 3.78 -6.53
C GLY A 83 -4.44 4.72 -6.73
N CYS A 84 -4.35 5.43 -7.87
CA CYS A 84 -3.39 6.51 -8.08
C CYS A 84 -3.80 7.80 -7.35
N GLU A 85 -5.07 7.93 -6.96
CA GLU A 85 -5.56 9.09 -6.20
C GLU A 85 -5.35 8.88 -4.71
N LEU A 86 -4.27 9.46 -4.20
CA LEU A 86 -4.13 9.79 -2.78
C LEU A 86 -4.53 11.25 -2.49
N GLY A 87 -4.42 12.13 -3.51
CA GLY A 87 -4.82 13.54 -3.55
C GLY A 87 -6.32 13.80 -3.62
#